data_AF-A0A3C0VYJ6-F1
#
_entry.id   AF-A0A3C0VYJ6-F1
#
_cell.length_a   1.000
_cell.length_b   1.000
_cell.length_c   1.000
_cell.angle_alpha   90.00
_cell.angle_beta   90.00
_cell.angle_gamma   90.00
#
_symmetry.space_group_name_H-M   'P 1'
#
loop_
_entity.id
_entity.type
_entity.pdbx_description
1 polymer ?
#
loop_
_entity_poly.entity_id
_entity_poly.type
_entity_poly.pdbx_seq_one_letter_code
_entity_poly.pdbx_strand_id
1 'polypeptide(L)' 'MGVAQQKDAPADLLRYVEPMVALQPDSAFDRWARAVLLIQSRSFDAAKEDLEWLLQTKPEGMDLERVLEIYQSLQ' A
#
# COMPACT_ATOMS: atom_id res chain seq x y z
N MET A 1 -11.58 -25.97 16.97
CA MET A 1 -11.85 -24.52 17.13
C MET A 1 -11.11 -23.81 16.01
N GLY A 2 -11.80 -22.93 15.29
CA GLY A 2 -11.60 -22.64 13.86
C GLY A 2 -10.27 -21.98 13.48
N VAL A 3 -9.68 -22.50 12.40
CA VAL A 3 -8.57 -21.88 11.67
C VAL A 3 -9.15 -20.99 10.57
N ALA A 4 -9.43 -19.73 10.91
CA ALA A 4 -9.83 -18.70 9.95
C ALA A 4 -9.14 -17.37 10.32
N GLN A 5 -7.81 -17.33 10.20
CA GLN A 5 -7.01 -16.14 10.58
C GLN A 5 -6.15 -15.58 9.45
N GLN A 6 -6.10 -16.21 8.27
CA GLN A 6 -5.17 -15.78 7.21
C GLN A 6 -5.77 -14.96 6.09
N LYS A 7 -7.08 -15.04 5.84
CA LYS A 7 -7.71 -14.32 4.71
C LYS A 7 -8.09 -12.88 5.05
N ASP A 8 -8.40 -12.60 6.30
CA ASP A 8 -8.93 -11.29 6.72
C ASP A 8 -7.84 -10.35 7.28
N ALA A 9 -6.63 -10.85 7.55
CA ALA A 9 -5.57 -10.06 8.16
C ALA A 9 -5.18 -8.80 7.35
N PRO A 10 -5.07 -8.83 6.01
CA PRO A 10 -4.79 -7.62 5.24
C PRO A 10 -5.94 -6.60 5.31
N ALA A 11 -7.19 -7.05 5.26
CA ALA A 11 -8.37 -6.20 5.32
C ALA A 11 -8.55 -5.55 6.71
N ASP A 12 -8.21 -6.26 7.77
CA ASP A 12 -8.23 -5.72 9.13
C ASP A 12 -7.18 -4.61 9.32
N LEU A 13 -5.99 -4.78 8.75
CA LEU A 13 -4.94 -3.77 8.81
C LEU A 13 -5.24 -2.53 7.96
N LEU A 14 -5.92 -2.70 6.82
CA LEU A 14 -6.35 -1.57 5.99
C LEU A 14 -7.22 -0.57 6.75
N ARG A 15 -8.11 -1.06 7.65
CA ARG A 15 -8.97 -0.20 8.48
C ARG A 15 -8.20 0.76 9.38
N TYR A 16 -6.95 0.43 9.72
CA TYR A 16 -6.09 1.30 10.54
C TYR A 16 -5.21 2.20 9.68
N VAL A 17 -4.70 1.70 8.56
CA VAL A 17 -3.77 2.45 7.70
C VAL A 17 -4.48 3.51 6.86
N GLU A 18 -5.72 3.27 6.44
CA GLU A 18 -6.51 4.23 5.65
C GLU A 18 -6.68 5.59 6.37
N PRO A 19 -7.10 5.62 7.66
CA PRO A 19 -7.11 6.86 8.44
C PRO A 19 -5.74 7.53 8.57
N MET A 20 -4.65 6.76 8.67
CA MET A 20 -3.30 7.33 8.79
C MET A 20 -2.92 8.11 7.53
N VAL A 21 -3.16 7.52 6.36
CA VAL A 21 -2.97 8.23 5.08
C VAL A 21 -3.91 9.43 4.94
N ALA A 22 -5.15 9.33 5.44
CA ALA A 22 -6.09 10.46 5.41
C ALA A 22 -5.65 11.63 6.32
N LEU A 23 -5.06 11.33 7.48
CA LEU A 23 -4.56 12.33 8.43
C LEU A 23 -3.23 12.94 7.98
N GLN A 24 -2.37 12.15 7.33
CA GLN A 24 -1.07 12.59 6.84
C GLN A 24 -0.87 12.14 5.38
N PRO A 25 -1.49 12.86 4.41
CA PRO A 25 -1.50 12.45 3.01
C PRO A 25 -0.13 12.51 2.33
N ASP A 26 0.86 13.18 2.93
CA ASP A 26 2.22 13.27 2.41
C ASP A 26 3.18 12.24 3.05
N SER A 27 2.66 11.37 3.92
CA SER A 27 3.45 10.29 4.53
C SER A 27 3.74 9.19 3.50
N ALA A 28 4.95 9.22 2.94
CA ALA A 28 5.43 8.19 2.04
C ALA A 28 5.41 6.79 2.67
N PHE A 29 5.69 6.71 3.97
CA PHE A 29 5.66 5.46 4.72
C PHE A 29 4.24 4.88 4.80
N ASP A 30 3.25 5.70 5.14
CA ASP A 30 1.86 5.21 5.29
C ASP A 30 1.26 4.83 3.94
N ARG A 31 1.56 5.60 2.88
CA ARG A 31 1.16 5.24 1.51
C ARG A 31 1.80 3.95 1.03
N TRP A 32 3.09 3.74 1.31
CA TRP A 32 3.75 2.48 1.00
C TRP A 32 3.12 1.29 1.75
N ALA A 33 2.87 1.45 3.06
CA ALA A 33 2.22 0.43 3.87
C ALA A 33 0.81 0.10 3.32
N ARG A 34 0.04 1.12 2.94
CA ARG A 34 -1.28 0.94 2.32
C ARG A 34 -1.21 0.24 0.98
N ALA A 35 -0.29 0.63 0.09
CA ALA A 35 -0.08 -0.04 -1.20
C ALA A 35 0.20 -1.54 -1.02
N VAL A 36 1.08 -1.91 -0.08
CA VAL A 36 1.41 -3.31 0.21
C VAL A 36 0.18 -4.09 0.68
N LEU A 37 -0.62 -3.53 1.60
CA LEU A 37 -1.83 -4.17 2.10
C LEU A 37 -2.92 -4.31 1.02
N LEU A 38 -3.06 -3.30 0.15
CA LEU A 38 -3.98 -3.34 -0.99
C LEU A 38 -3.57 -4.43 -1.99
N ILE A 39 -2.27 -4.59 -2.28
CA ILE A 39 -1.75 -5.67 -3.13
C ILE A 39 -2.06 -7.05 -2.53
N GLN A 40 -1.81 -7.23 -1.23
CA GLN A 40 -2.13 -8.48 -0.53
C GLN A 40 -3.64 -8.80 -0.57
N SER A 41 -4.47 -7.76 -0.57
CA SER A 41 -5.93 -7.84 -0.69
C SER A 41 -6.42 -7.96 -2.13
N ARG A 42 -5.52 -7.97 -3.13
CA ARG A 42 -5.80 -7.96 -4.57
C ARG A 42 -6.56 -6.72 -5.07
N SER A 43 -6.49 -5.62 -4.32
CA SER A 43 -7.05 -4.32 -4.69
C SER A 43 -6.01 -3.51 -5.48
N PHE A 44 -5.67 -4.00 -6.67
CA PHE A 44 -4.52 -3.48 -7.44
C PHE A 44 -4.70 -2.05 -7.94
N ASP A 45 -5.90 -1.66 -8.37
CA ASP A 45 -6.16 -0.29 -8.84
C ASP A 45 -5.91 0.73 -7.73
N ALA A 46 -6.41 0.47 -6.53
CA ALA A 46 -6.16 1.32 -5.37
C ALA A 46 -4.68 1.33 -4.96
N ALA A 47 -3.98 0.20 -5.07
CA ALA A 47 -2.55 0.14 -4.78
C ALA A 47 -1.72 0.97 -5.78
N LYS A 48 -2.13 0.98 -7.06
CA LYS A 48 -1.47 1.76 -8.12
C LYS A 48 -1.51 3.25 -7.80
N GLU A 49 -2.57 3.78 -7.21
CA GLU A 49 -2.66 5.20 -6.82
C GLU A 49 -1.56 5.60 -5.83
N ASP A 50 -1.31 4.77 -4.81
CA ASP A 50 -0.25 5.05 -3.83
C ASP A 50 1.14 4.91 -4.44
N LEU A 51 1.37 3.85 -5.24
CA LEU A 51 2.65 3.64 -5.91
C LEU A 51 2.96 4.74 -6.93
N GLU A 52 1.96 5.19 -7.70
CA GLU A 52 2.10 6.30 -8.62
C GLU A 52 2.47 7.59 -7.88
N TRP A 53 1.80 7.88 -6.76
CA TRP A 53 2.12 9.04 -5.93
C TRP A 53 3.57 9.00 -5.42
N LEU A 54 4.06 7.84 -4.99
CA LEU A 54 5.43 7.66 -4.53
C LEU A 54 6.45 7.90 -5.66
N LEU A 55 6.17 7.40 -6.87
CA LEU A 55 7.02 7.60 -8.05
C LEU A 55 7.04 9.06 -8.51
N GLN A 56 5.94 9.78 -8.36
CA GLN A 56 5.84 11.21 -8.70
C GLN A 56 6.53 12.09 -7.67
N THR A 57 6.31 11.83 -6.37
CA THR A 57 6.79 12.68 -5.27
C THR A 57 8.25 12.44 -4.92
N LYS A 58 8.77 11.24 -5.21
CA LYS A 58 10.17 10.84 -5.00
C LYS A 58 10.69 11.15 -3.58
N PRO A 59 10.01 10.62 -2.54
CA PRO A 59 10.39 10.86 -1.17
C PRO A 59 11.83 10.40 -0.90
N GLU A 60 12.56 11.19 -0.11
CA GLU A 60 13.94 10.88 0.26
C GLU A 60 14.03 9.54 1.01
N GLY A 61 15.05 8.73 0.68
CA GLY A 61 15.28 7.44 1.31
C GLY A 61 14.39 6.29 0.84
N MET A 62 13.49 6.51 -0.12
CA MET A 62 12.69 5.44 -0.73
C MET A 62 13.38 4.82 -1.94
N ASP A 63 13.35 3.50 -2.04
CA ASP A 63 13.80 2.75 -3.22
C ASP A 63 12.75 2.83 -4.33
N LEU A 64 12.87 3.87 -5.18
CA LEU A 64 11.93 4.12 -6.27
C LEU A 64 12.03 3.09 -7.41
N GLU A 65 13.16 2.41 -7.56
CA GLU A 65 13.30 1.32 -8.52
C GLU A 65 12.39 0.17 -8.09
N ARG A 66 12.43 -0.20 -6.80
CA ARG A 66 11.54 -1.21 -6.25
C ARG A 66 10.06 -0.83 -6.33
N VAL A 67 9.72 0.44 -6.08
CA VAL A 67 8.35 0.95 -6.23
C VAL A 67 7.88 0.80 -7.69
N LEU A 68 8.74 1.13 -8.66
CA LEU A 68 8.43 1.05 -10.09
C LEU A 68 8.24 -0.40 -10.55
N GLU A 69 9.11 -1.31 -10.14
CA GLU A 69 8.98 -2.74 -10.43
C GLU A 69 7.62 -3.28 -9.95
N ILE A 70 7.25 -2.94 -8.71
CA ILE A 70 5.96 -3.38 -8.15
C ILE A 70 4.82 -2.77 -8.96
N TYR A 71 4.84 -1.46 -9.21
CA TYR A 71 3.81 -0.78 -10.00
C TYR A 71 3.58 -1.44 -11.36
N GLN A 72 4.66 -1.78 -12.08
CA GLN A 72 4.59 -2.44 -13.39
C GLN A 72 4.14 -3.91 -13.30
N SER A 73 4.32 -4.56 -12.15
CA SER A 73 3.88 -5.94 -11.93
C SER A 73 2.37 -6.08 -11.69
N LEU A 74 1.69 -5.00 -11.32
CA LEU A 74 0.25 -5.00 -11.07
C LEU A 74 -0.51 -4.97 -12.40
N GLN A 75 -1.11 -6.09 -12.80
CA GLN A 75 -1.99 -6.17 -13.98
C GLN A 75 -3.34 -5.53 -13.67
#